data_AF-A0A925N075-F1
#
_entry.id   AF-A0A925N075-F1
#
_cell.length_a   1.000
_cell.length_b   1.000
_cell.length_c   1.000
_cell.angle_alpha   90.00
_cell.angle_beta   90.00
_cell.angle_gamma   90.00
#
_symmetry.space_group_name_H-M   'P 1'
#
loop_
_entity.id
_entity.type
_entity.pdbx_description
1 polymer ?
#
loop_
_entity_poly.entity_id
_entity_poly.type
_entity_poly.pdbx_seq_one_letter_code
_entity_poly.pdbx_strand_id
1 'polypeptide(L)'
;PAAVDHAVALRGNARRRAGGLDAASYASWYAALIDLSLRLSGLGWRNALCETAFVARGGEGGPADGDLDALAVRWPAWHARLANFLMEDPLRETREALTRSYAGIDPPQAQRELFVGETRPPRGES
;
A
#
# COMPACT_ATOMS: atom_id res chain seq x y z
N PRO A 1 -7.26 -4.75 10.70
CA PRO A 1 -6.50 -4.09 9.63
C PRO A 1 -5.85 -5.09 8.65
N ALA A 2 -6.04 -4.84 7.36
CA ALA A 2 -5.43 -5.54 6.24
C ALA A 2 -4.41 -4.62 5.54
N ALA A 3 -3.53 -5.19 4.72
CA ALA A 3 -2.60 -4.40 3.94
C ALA A 3 -3.33 -3.62 2.85
N VAL A 4 -2.84 -2.42 2.56
CA VAL A 4 -3.31 -1.58 1.44
C VAL A 4 -2.36 -1.80 0.26
N ASP A 5 -2.92 -1.80 -0.93
CA ASP A 5 -2.40 -2.22 -2.24
C ASP A 5 -1.21 -1.43 -2.81
N HIS A 6 -0.54 -0.65 -1.96
CA HIS A 6 0.36 0.41 -2.38
C HIS A 6 1.82 -0.03 -2.33
N ALA A 7 2.25 -0.52 -1.17
CA ALA A 7 3.57 -1.10 -1.00
C ALA A 7 3.52 -2.03 0.22
N VAL A 8 3.80 -3.31 0.01
CA VAL A 8 3.77 -4.32 1.07
C VAL A 8 5.07 -5.12 1.05
N ALA A 9 5.72 -5.19 2.21
CA ALA A 9 6.84 -6.10 2.42
C ALA A 9 6.32 -7.37 3.08
N LEU A 10 6.49 -8.52 2.41
CA LEU A 10 6.02 -9.81 2.91
C LEU A 10 7.20 -10.77 3.10
N ARG A 11 7.23 -11.44 4.26
CA ARG A 11 8.20 -12.50 4.50
C ARG A 11 7.88 -13.67 3.55
N GLY A 12 8.87 -14.10 2.76
CA GLY A 12 8.65 -15.12 1.72
C GLY A 12 8.05 -16.44 2.24
N ASN A 13 8.45 -16.87 3.45
CA ASN A 13 7.85 -18.05 4.10
C ASN A 13 6.36 -17.85 4.40
N ALA A 14 5.98 -16.67 4.93
CA ALA A 14 4.60 -16.35 5.25
C ALA A 14 3.73 -16.34 3.99
N ARG A 15 4.21 -15.73 2.89
CA ARG A 15 3.53 -15.74 1.59
C ARG A 15 3.29 -17.17 1.08
N ARG A 16 4.32 -18.05 1.13
CA ARG A 16 4.19 -19.44 0.69
C ARG A 16 3.15 -20.20 1.49
N ARG A 17 3.19 -20.08 2.82
CA ARG A 17 2.26 -20.75 3.74
C ARG A 17 0.82 -20.25 3.59
N ALA A 18 0.62 -18.97 3.28
CA ALA A 18 -0.70 -18.43 3.03
C ALA A 18 -1.24 -18.83 1.65
N GLY A 19 -0.40 -19.16 0.66
CA GLY A 19 -0.80 -19.50 -0.70
C GLY A 19 -0.73 -18.34 -1.70
N GLY A 20 -0.07 -17.22 -1.35
CA GLY A 20 0.06 -16.07 -2.25
C GLY A 20 -1.28 -15.36 -2.54
N LEU A 21 -1.29 -14.53 -3.59
CA LEU A 21 -2.48 -13.77 -3.98
C LEU A 21 -3.48 -14.65 -4.74
N ASP A 22 -4.76 -14.43 -4.48
CA ASP A 22 -5.85 -15.16 -5.12
C ASP A 22 -6.40 -14.35 -6.31
N ALA A 23 -5.69 -14.41 -7.43
CA ALA A 23 -6.10 -13.73 -8.67
C ALA A 23 -7.23 -14.46 -9.42
N ALA A 24 -7.68 -15.61 -8.92
CA ALA A 24 -8.79 -16.37 -9.51
C ALA A 24 -10.13 -15.91 -8.94
N SER A 25 -10.15 -15.54 -7.65
CA SER A 25 -11.37 -15.11 -6.95
C SER A 25 -11.57 -13.58 -6.97
N TYR A 26 -10.53 -12.80 -7.22
CA TYR A 26 -10.58 -11.35 -7.16
C TYR A 26 -10.06 -10.71 -8.44
N ALA A 27 -10.78 -9.69 -8.91
CA ALA A 27 -10.43 -8.93 -10.11
C ALA A 27 -9.52 -7.73 -9.81
N SER A 28 -9.42 -7.30 -8.54
CA SER A 28 -8.49 -6.25 -8.10
C SER A 28 -7.39 -6.75 -7.17
N TRP A 29 -6.25 -6.05 -7.23
CA TRP A 29 -5.19 -6.17 -6.24
C TRP A 29 -5.65 -5.73 -4.85
N TYR A 30 -6.55 -4.75 -4.78
CA TYR A 30 -7.17 -4.26 -3.57
C TYR A 30 -7.77 -5.43 -2.77
N ALA A 31 -8.66 -6.21 -3.41
CA ALA A 31 -9.33 -7.30 -2.73
C ALA A 31 -8.43 -8.52 -2.50
N ALA A 32 -7.59 -8.86 -3.48
CA ALA A 32 -6.64 -9.98 -3.33
C ALA A 32 -5.65 -9.76 -2.16
N LEU A 33 -5.21 -8.52 -1.92
CA LEU A 33 -4.31 -8.20 -0.80
C LEU A 33 -5.03 -8.18 0.54
N ILE A 34 -6.30 -7.75 0.58
CA ILE A 34 -7.12 -7.87 1.80
C ILE A 34 -7.26 -9.34 2.18
N ASP A 35 -7.66 -10.20 1.24
CA ASP A 35 -7.81 -11.63 1.48
C ASP A 35 -6.49 -12.27 1.96
N LEU A 36 -5.37 -11.99 1.28
CA LEU A 36 -4.06 -12.48 1.71
C LEU A 36 -3.71 -12.01 3.13
N SER A 37 -3.96 -10.75 3.46
CA SER A 37 -3.71 -10.18 4.78
C SER A 37 -4.52 -10.86 5.89
N LEU A 38 -5.77 -11.24 5.58
CA LEU A 38 -6.65 -11.96 6.49
C LEU A 38 -6.21 -13.41 6.67
N ARG A 39 -5.82 -14.11 5.59
CA ARG A 39 -5.20 -15.45 5.68
C ARG A 39 -3.92 -15.45 6.50
N LEU A 40 -3.05 -14.45 6.28
CA LEU A 40 -1.83 -14.29 7.05
C LEU A 40 -2.13 -14.08 8.55
N SER A 41 -3.16 -13.30 8.85
CA SER A 41 -3.62 -13.07 10.23
C SER A 41 -4.15 -14.34 10.88
N GLY A 42 -4.90 -15.16 10.14
CA GLY A 42 -5.37 -16.47 10.60
C GLY A 42 -4.24 -17.45 10.90
N LEU A 43 -3.06 -17.25 10.29
CA LEU A 43 -1.84 -18.03 10.55
C LEU A 43 -0.96 -17.45 11.68
N GLY A 44 -1.43 -16.41 12.37
CA GLY A 44 -0.75 -15.79 13.51
C GLY A 44 0.22 -14.67 13.14
N TRP A 45 0.27 -14.23 11.88
CA TRP A 45 1.02 -13.03 11.51
C TRP A 45 0.20 -11.76 11.73
N ARG A 46 0.86 -10.60 11.68
CA ARG A 46 0.22 -9.29 11.85
C ARG A 46 0.55 -8.38 10.67
N ASN A 47 -0.42 -7.58 10.29
CA ASN A 47 -0.20 -6.43 9.41
C ASN A 47 0.21 -5.24 10.28
N ALA A 48 1.32 -4.59 9.93
CA ALA A 48 1.84 -3.43 10.63
C ALA A 48 2.26 -2.38 9.61
N LEU A 49 2.04 -1.10 9.93
CA LEU A 49 2.58 0.01 9.19
C LEU A 49 4.06 0.18 9.55
N CYS A 50 4.90 0.44 8.56
CA CYS A 50 6.27 0.86 8.82
C CYS A 50 6.29 2.38 9.02
N GLU A 51 6.62 2.84 10.22
CA GLU A 51 6.60 4.27 10.57
C GLU A 51 7.77 5.05 9.93
N THR A 52 8.77 4.36 9.40
CA THR A 52 10.00 4.95 8.88
C THR A 52 10.19 4.74 7.37
N ALA A 53 9.19 4.17 6.67
CA ALA A 53 9.25 3.94 5.24
C ALA A 53 8.00 4.51 4.56
N PHE A 54 8.22 5.46 3.65
CA PHE A 54 7.17 6.18 2.95
C PHE A 54 7.28 5.91 1.45
N VAL A 55 6.14 5.63 0.81
CA VAL A 55 6.06 5.39 -0.64
C VAL A 55 5.01 6.34 -1.22
N ALA A 56 5.46 7.25 -2.08
CA ALA A 56 4.57 8.17 -2.79
C ALA A 56 3.89 7.48 -3.98
N ARG A 57 2.63 7.83 -4.25
CA ARG A 57 1.83 7.32 -5.36
C ARG A 57 0.78 8.36 -5.76
N GLY A 58 0.35 8.33 -7.02
CA GLY A 58 -0.60 9.30 -7.59
C GLY A 58 -2.08 9.07 -7.28
N GLY A 59 -2.47 7.95 -6.65
CA GLY A 59 -3.86 7.68 -6.27
C GLY A 59 -4.04 6.26 -5.73
N GLU A 60 -5.12 6.00 -4.99
CA GLU A 60 -5.40 4.69 -4.36
C GLU A 60 -6.02 3.68 -5.34
N GLY A 61 -5.77 2.38 -5.15
CA GLY A 61 -6.43 1.33 -5.90
C GLY A 61 -7.78 1.04 -5.27
N GLY A 62 -8.79 0.78 -6.09
CA GLY A 62 -10.13 0.46 -5.62
C GLY A 62 -10.46 -1.02 -5.82
N PRO A 63 -11.53 -1.52 -5.16
CA PRO A 63 -12.12 -2.80 -5.51
C PRO A 63 -12.66 -2.76 -6.94
N ALA A 64 -12.59 -3.89 -7.64
CA ALA A 64 -13.35 -4.10 -8.87
C ALA A 64 -14.77 -4.57 -8.53
N ASP A 65 -15.65 -4.57 -9.52
CA ASP A 65 -17.04 -5.02 -9.34
C ASP A 65 -17.10 -6.44 -8.77
N GLY A 66 -17.92 -6.63 -7.73
CA GLY A 66 -18.12 -7.92 -7.06
C GLY A 66 -17.03 -8.33 -6.06
N ASP A 67 -15.88 -7.65 -6.02
CA ASP A 67 -14.79 -8.00 -5.10
C ASP A 67 -15.17 -7.83 -3.63
N LEU A 68 -15.91 -6.75 -3.30
CA LEU A 68 -16.35 -6.50 -1.94
C LEU A 68 -17.37 -7.55 -1.46
N ASP A 69 -18.25 -8.01 -2.36
CA ASP A 69 -19.21 -9.07 -2.05
C ASP A 69 -18.48 -10.40 -1.81
N ALA A 70 -17.51 -10.74 -2.68
CA ALA A 70 -16.67 -11.92 -2.51
C ALA A 70 -15.89 -11.88 -1.18
N LEU A 71 -15.36 -10.71 -0.80
CA LEU A 71 -14.73 -10.51 0.51
C LEU A 71 -15.72 -10.66 1.66
N ALA A 72 -16.93 -10.11 1.56
CA ALA A 72 -17.96 -10.20 2.59
C ALA A 72 -18.38 -11.65 2.85
N VAL A 73 -18.53 -12.45 1.79
CA VAL A 73 -18.88 -13.87 1.88
C VAL A 73 -17.74 -14.67 2.53
N ARG A 74 -16.49 -14.45 2.09
CA ARG A 74 -15.33 -15.21 2.58
C ARG A 74 -14.91 -14.82 3.99
N TRP A 75 -15.05 -13.53 4.33
CA TRP A 75 -14.61 -12.96 5.61
C TRP A 75 -15.72 -12.12 6.26
N PRO A 76 -16.78 -12.74 6.81
CA PRO A 76 -17.96 -12.02 7.31
C PRO A 76 -17.67 -10.97 8.39
N ALA A 77 -16.66 -11.21 9.23
CA ALA A 77 -16.26 -10.29 10.30
C ALA A 77 -15.35 -9.13 9.84
N TRP A 78 -14.93 -9.11 8.56
CA TRP A 78 -13.96 -8.13 8.07
C TRP A 78 -14.48 -6.69 8.17
N HIS A 79 -15.69 -6.42 7.68
CA HIS A 79 -16.27 -5.09 7.68
C HIS A 79 -16.39 -4.49 9.08
N ALA A 80 -16.85 -5.29 10.06
CA ALA A 80 -16.92 -4.85 11.45
C ALA A 80 -15.51 -4.54 12.03
N ARG A 81 -14.52 -5.38 11.71
CA ARG A 81 -13.14 -5.14 12.14
C ARG A 81 -12.52 -3.89 11.51
N LEU A 82 -12.84 -3.61 10.25
CA LEU A 82 -12.42 -2.38 9.57
C LEU A 82 -13.08 -1.16 10.22
N ALA A 83 -14.39 -1.19 10.43
CA ALA A 83 -15.12 -0.12 11.09
C ALA A 83 -14.55 0.20 12.47
N ASN A 84 -14.31 -0.82 13.30
CA ASN A 84 -13.70 -0.63 14.62
C ASN A 84 -12.31 0.02 14.53
N PHE A 85 -11.47 -0.44 13.59
CA PHE A 85 -10.15 0.15 13.39
C PHE A 85 -10.23 1.63 12.96
N LEU A 86 -11.20 1.98 12.10
CA LEU A 86 -11.42 3.36 11.68
C LEU A 86 -11.94 4.23 12.84
N MET A 87 -12.83 3.69 13.68
CA MET A 87 -13.36 4.40 14.84
C MET A 87 -12.33 4.61 15.94
N GLU A 88 -11.47 3.62 16.19
CA GLU A 88 -10.37 3.72 17.16
C GLU A 88 -9.25 4.65 16.67
N ASP A 89 -9.15 4.88 15.36
CA ASP A 89 -8.14 5.68 14.67
C ASP A 89 -6.71 5.56 15.28
N PRO A 90 -6.15 4.34 15.39
CA PRO A 90 -4.87 4.13 16.05
C PRO A 90 -3.68 4.76 15.29
N LEU A 91 -3.90 5.25 14.06
CA LEU A 91 -2.87 5.89 13.24
C LEU A 91 -2.89 7.43 13.32
N ARG A 92 -3.75 8.00 14.17
CA ARG A 92 -3.89 9.45 14.32
C ARG A 92 -2.56 10.14 14.63
N GLU A 93 -1.85 9.69 15.65
CA GLU A 93 -0.59 10.31 16.09
C GLU A 93 0.48 10.24 15.00
N THR A 94 0.61 9.08 14.34
CA THR A 94 1.55 8.89 13.23
C THR A 94 1.25 9.81 12.06
N ARG A 95 -0.03 9.96 11.70
CA ARG A 95 -0.47 10.87 10.63
C ARG A 95 -0.18 12.33 11.00
N GLU A 96 -0.47 12.75 12.22
CA GLU A 96 -0.16 14.10 12.70
C GLU A 96 1.36 14.37 12.70
N ALA A 97 2.17 13.40 13.12
CA ALA A 97 3.63 13.49 13.08
C ALA A 97 4.14 13.65 11.64
N LEU A 98 3.66 12.83 10.70
CA LEU A 98 4.01 12.92 9.29
C LEU A 98 3.63 14.28 8.70
N THR A 99 2.42 14.79 8.98
CA THR A 99 1.98 16.10 8.51
C THR A 99 2.88 17.22 9.04
N ARG A 100 3.26 17.18 10.33
CA ARG A 100 4.20 18.16 10.91
C ARG A 100 5.58 18.08 10.25
N SER A 101 6.12 16.89 10.07
CA SER A 101 7.41 16.70 9.39
C SER A 101 7.37 17.20 7.95
N TYR A 102 6.30 16.91 7.21
CA TYR A 102 6.14 17.36 5.82
C TYR A 102 6.01 18.87 5.70
N ALA A 103 5.27 19.53 6.60
CA ALA A 103 5.13 20.99 6.62
C ALA A 103 6.43 21.72 7.00
N GLY A 104 7.31 21.06 7.77
CA GLY A 104 8.61 21.61 8.16
C GLY A 104 9.73 21.36 7.15
N ILE A 105 9.47 20.59 6.08
CA ILE A 105 10.41 20.47 4.95
C ILE A 105 10.23 21.71 4.09
N ASP A 106 11.23 22.60 4.08
CA ASP A 106 11.31 23.67 3.09
C ASP A 106 11.14 23.05 1.69
N PRO A 107 10.35 23.66 0.78
CA PRO A 107 10.17 23.13 -0.56
C PRO A 107 11.57 22.88 -1.13
N PRO A 108 11.85 21.67 -1.67
CA PRO A 108 13.20 21.33 -2.05
C PRO A 108 13.73 22.42 -2.96
N GLN A 109 14.83 23.06 -2.56
CA GLN A 109 15.69 23.75 -3.51
C GLN A 109 15.93 22.74 -4.61
N ALA A 110 15.27 23.01 -5.73
CA ALA A 110 15.16 22.21 -6.92
C ALA A 110 16.19 21.07 -6.96
N GLN A 111 15.75 19.84 -6.69
CA GLN A 111 16.47 18.63 -7.11
C GLN A 111 16.36 18.51 -8.65
N ARG A 112 16.65 19.60 -9.37
CA ARG A 112 16.65 19.73 -10.83
C ARG A 112 18.01 19.36 -11.42
N GLU A 113 19.07 19.25 -10.61
CA GLU A 113 20.42 19.03 -11.11
C GLU A 113 20.87 17.56 -11.15
N LEU A 114 20.04 16.60 -10.71
CA LEU A 114 20.43 15.18 -10.73
C LEU A 114 20.11 14.46 -12.06
N PHE A 115 19.36 15.10 -12.96
CA PHE A 115 19.11 14.60 -14.32
C PHE A 115 19.21 15.72 -15.37
N VAL A 116 20.29 16.49 -15.37
CA VAL A 116 20.65 17.27 -16.57
C VAL A 116 21.30 16.31 -17.56
N GLY A 117 20.46 15.61 -18.32
CA GLY A 117 20.89 14.77 -19.43
C GLY A 117 21.48 15.62 -20.55
N GLU A 118 22.80 15.49 -20.73
CA GLU A 118 23.61 15.75 -21.92
C GLU A 118 22.87 16.36 -23.14
N THR A 119 23.01 17.66 -23.34
CA THR A 119 22.84 18.28 -24.67
C THR A 119 24.00 17.84 -25.56
N ARG A 120 23.77 16.81 -26.39
CA ARG A 120 24.69 16.46 -27.49
C ARG A 120 24.60 17.54 -28.59
N PRO A 121 25.69 18.22 -28.98
CA PRO A 121 25.65 19.14 -30.11
C PRO A 121 25.41 18.38 -31.44
N PRO A 122 24.77 19.01 -32.44
CA PRO A 122 24.55 18.40 -33.75
C PRO A 122 25.90 18.11 -34.42
N ARG A 123 26.09 16.88 -34.91
CA ARG A 123 27.25 16.55 -35.75
C ARG A 123 27.06 17.26 -37.09
N GLY A 124 28.06 18.05 -37.47
CA GLY A 124 28.14 18.69 -38.77
C GLY A 124 28.04 17.69 -39.90
N GLU A 125 27.39 18.15 -40.96
CA GLU A 125 27.25 17.51 -42.25
C GLU A 125 28.61 17.31 -42.93
N SER A 126 28.74 16.24 -43.70
CA SER A 126 29.72 16.06 -44.78
C SER A 126 29.08 15.24 -45.87
#